data_AF-A0A1N7RSC9-F1
#
_entry.id   AF-A0A1N7RSC9-F1
#
_cell.length_a   1.000
_cell.length_b   1.000
_cell.length_c   1.000
_cell.angle_alpha   90.00
_cell.angle_beta   90.00
_cell.angle_gamma   90.00
#
_symmetry.space_group_name_H-M   'P 1'
#
loop_
_entity.id
_entity.type
_entity.pdbx_description
1 polymer ?
#
loop_
_entity_poly.entity_id
_entity_poly.type
_entity_poly.pdbx_seq_one_letter_code
_entity_poly.pdbx_strand_id
1 'polypeptide(L)'
;MRSRRVIGKPLFFSSRKAVEKPSSSRQAAVKRLSRNASAASSCQNGAFVDPTLETHMNLNLAPATYGADRSGLVCGFRFAPDKPGIALDADSAAEWLDEVAKAPDANAGEFLWLHFNLAHVSSERWMRTHLDLPESFFEAFREGSHSTRIEHQYGALLAVVNDVMYDFEQTPSDISTLWVYTHERIMVTARLKQLRSVDRLRASVRNGESFDTAAELLIHLLRDQADLLVEIVRRTSIEVDRIEDHFLSLRAYESRRDLGAMRRVLVRLQRLLAPEPGSIFRLLVRPPAWLSPADVQSLRDSTEEFSLVLGDLSGLAERIKLLQEEIAARLNEQTNRTLFTLTIVTVLALPINIIAGLFGMNVGGIPLAENKHGFWMMVLLVVSFTLLAGWWGFRRRMPR
;
A
#
# COMPACT_ATOMS: atom_id res chain seq x y z
N MET A 1 -29.29 -50.91 54.36
CA MET A 1 -30.16 -51.33 53.23
C MET A 1 -29.88 -50.43 52.02
N ARG A 2 -29.69 -51.05 50.84
CA ARG A 2 -29.77 -50.56 49.42
C ARG A 2 -30.32 -49.12 49.22
N SER A 3 -29.93 -48.27 48.26
CA SER A 3 -29.38 -48.46 46.89
C SER A 3 -29.07 -47.09 46.23
N ARG A 4 -28.04 -47.07 45.35
CA ARG A 4 -27.70 -46.21 44.20
C ARG A 4 -28.56 -44.97 43.84
N ARG A 5 -27.87 -43.86 43.48
CA ARG A 5 -27.96 -43.12 42.19
C ARG A 5 -26.85 -42.06 42.07
N VAL A 6 -25.92 -42.21 41.12
CA VAL A 6 -25.83 -41.54 39.79
C VAL A 6 -25.00 -40.26 39.83
N ILE A 7 -23.84 -40.35 39.18
CA ILE A 7 -22.81 -39.32 38.96
C ILE A 7 -23.21 -38.49 37.73
N GLY A 8 -23.36 -37.17 37.90
CA GLY A 8 -23.50 -36.20 36.80
C GLY A 8 -22.16 -35.55 36.47
N LYS A 9 -21.65 -35.76 35.25
CA LYS A 9 -20.55 -35.02 34.64
C LYS A 9 -21.07 -33.71 34.01
N PRO A 10 -20.32 -32.59 34.05
CA PRO A 10 -20.64 -31.42 33.24
C PRO A 10 -20.11 -31.55 31.80
N LEU A 11 -20.95 -31.16 30.84
CA LEU A 11 -20.67 -31.08 29.40
C LEU A 11 -19.78 -29.86 29.09
N PHE A 12 -18.58 -30.12 28.57
CA PHE A 12 -17.77 -29.13 27.85
C PHE A 12 -18.18 -29.12 26.36
N PHE A 13 -18.70 -28.00 25.87
CA PHE A 13 -18.88 -27.76 24.44
C PHE A 13 -17.55 -27.29 23.83
N SER A 14 -16.90 -28.15 23.05
CA SER A 14 -15.74 -27.82 22.22
C SER A 14 -16.22 -27.41 20.83
N SER A 15 -16.05 -26.13 20.49
CA SER A 15 -16.36 -25.60 19.15
C SER A 15 -15.17 -25.87 18.21
N ARG A 16 -15.28 -26.91 17.37
CA ARG A 16 -14.33 -27.16 16.27
C ARG A 16 -14.59 -26.16 15.15
N LYS A 17 -13.63 -25.26 14.90
CA LYS A 17 -13.53 -24.49 13.65
C LYS A 17 -13.32 -25.44 12.47
N ALA A 18 -14.24 -25.40 11.51
CA ALA A 18 -14.05 -26.03 10.21
C ALA A 18 -13.02 -25.20 9.41
N VAL A 19 -11.95 -25.86 8.98
CA VAL A 19 -10.97 -25.33 8.02
C VAL A 19 -11.52 -25.62 6.63
N GLU A 20 -11.96 -24.58 5.91
CA GLU A 20 -12.33 -24.68 4.50
C GLU A 20 -11.11 -25.06 3.65
N LYS A 21 -11.21 -26.19 2.93
CA LYS A 21 -10.23 -26.59 1.90
C LYS A 21 -10.39 -25.68 0.67
N PRO A 22 -9.29 -25.22 0.04
CA PRO A 22 -9.38 -24.44 -1.19
C PRO A 22 -9.92 -25.29 -2.35
N SER A 23 -10.73 -24.67 -3.21
CA SER A 23 -11.38 -25.27 -4.37
C SER A 23 -10.38 -25.84 -5.39
N SER A 24 -10.80 -26.91 -6.08
CA SER A 24 -9.99 -27.69 -7.03
C SER A 24 -9.39 -26.89 -8.20
N SER A 25 -9.92 -25.68 -8.47
CA SER A 25 -9.40 -24.78 -9.50
C SER A 25 -8.06 -24.12 -9.14
N ARG A 26 -7.80 -23.83 -7.85
CA ARG A 26 -6.52 -23.24 -7.39
C ARG A 26 -5.37 -24.24 -7.43
N GLN A 27 -5.61 -25.52 -7.16
CA GLN A 27 -4.57 -26.56 -7.23
C GLN A 27 -4.18 -26.90 -8.69
N ALA A 28 -5.12 -26.78 -9.63
CA ALA A 28 -4.84 -26.99 -11.05
C ALA A 28 -3.94 -25.90 -11.67
N ALA A 29 -4.09 -24.63 -11.22
CA ALA A 29 -3.28 -23.51 -11.70
C ALA A 29 -1.82 -23.59 -11.23
N VAL A 30 -1.58 -23.94 -9.96
CA VAL A 30 -0.23 -24.08 -9.39
C VAL A 30 0.53 -25.25 -10.05
N LYS A 31 -0.17 -26.34 -10.41
CA LYS A 31 0.44 -27.51 -11.06
C LYS A 31 0.78 -27.29 -12.55
N ARG A 32 0.12 -26.33 -13.21
CA ARG A 32 0.48 -25.91 -14.59
C ARG A 32 1.70 -25.00 -14.62
N LEU A 33 1.85 -24.12 -13.63
CA LEU A 33 3.01 -23.22 -13.53
C LEU A 33 4.32 -23.98 -13.22
N SER A 34 4.29 -25.01 -12.38
CA SER A 34 5.50 -25.81 -12.08
C SER A 34 5.96 -26.68 -13.25
N ARG A 35 5.06 -27.08 -14.16
CA ARG A 35 5.42 -27.89 -15.35
C ARG A 35 6.06 -27.03 -16.45
N ASN A 36 5.65 -25.79 -16.61
CA ASN A 36 6.27 -24.89 -17.60
C ASN A 36 7.68 -24.42 -17.17
N ALA A 37 7.95 -24.32 -15.87
CA ALA A 37 9.29 -24.00 -15.37
C ALA A 37 10.31 -25.16 -15.58
N SER A 38 9.84 -26.41 -15.55
CA SER A 38 10.70 -27.59 -15.77
C SER A 38 10.99 -27.87 -17.26
N ALA A 39 10.19 -27.35 -18.19
CA ALA A 39 10.37 -27.55 -19.62
C ALA A 39 11.36 -26.55 -20.26
N ALA A 40 11.65 -25.44 -19.57
CA ALA A 40 12.60 -24.42 -20.05
C ALA A 40 14.08 -24.76 -19.75
N SER A 41 14.36 -25.81 -18.96
CA SER A 41 15.74 -26.18 -18.57
C SER A 41 16.32 -27.38 -19.36
N SER A 42 15.66 -27.87 -20.41
CA SER A 42 16.10 -29.09 -21.13
C SER A 42 16.55 -28.88 -22.58
N CYS A 43 16.74 -27.64 -23.03
CA CYS A 43 17.25 -27.35 -24.38
C CYS A 43 18.60 -26.65 -24.32
N GLN A 44 19.65 -27.36 -23.92
CA GLN A 44 21.04 -27.02 -24.24
C GLN A 44 21.90 -28.27 -23.98
N ASN A 45 22.15 -29.05 -25.03
CA ASN A 45 23.30 -29.95 -25.14
C ASN A 45 23.41 -30.43 -26.58
N GLY A 46 24.46 -29.97 -27.28
CA GLY A 46 24.74 -30.37 -28.66
C GLY A 46 25.97 -29.67 -29.26
N ALA A 47 27.15 -30.21 -28.93
CA ALA A 47 28.39 -30.27 -29.72
C ALA A 47 29.05 -28.99 -30.26
N PHE A 48 30.29 -28.71 -29.81
CA PHE A 48 31.55 -28.96 -30.56
C PHE A 48 32.73 -28.41 -29.73
N VAL A 49 33.79 -29.21 -29.58
CA VAL A 49 34.99 -28.90 -28.80
C VAL A 49 36.04 -28.30 -29.74
N ASP A 50 36.55 -27.11 -29.44
CA ASP A 50 37.78 -26.55 -30.00
C ASP A 50 38.67 -26.04 -28.85
N PRO A 51 39.89 -26.57 -28.62
CA PRO A 51 40.64 -26.31 -27.40
C PRO A 51 41.85 -25.39 -27.64
N THR A 52 41.67 -24.08 -27.71
CA THR A 52 42.76 -23.11 -27.46
C THR A 52 42.20 -21.74 -27.12
N LEU A 53 42.17 -21.37 -25.83
CA LEU A 53 42.33 -20.00 -25.28
C LEU A 53 42.01 -20.04 -23.77
N GLU A 54 42.95 -20.58 -23.00
CA GLU A 54 43.03 -20.30 -21.56
C GLU A 54 43.60 -18.90 -21.36
N THR A 55 42.76 -17.91 -21.02
CA THR A 55 43.21 -16.71 -20.31
C THR A 55 42.11 -16.21 -19.37
N HIS A 56 42.32 -16.48 -18.07
CA HIS A 56 41.78 -15.80 -16.89
C HIS A 56 40.33 -15.27 -16.94
N MET A 57 39.39 -16.09 -16.48
CA MET A 57 38.12 -15.59 -15.91
C MET A 57 37.77 -16.42 -14.67
N ASN A 58 38.41 -16.11 -13.54
CA ASN A 58 37.95 -16.58 -12.23
C ASN A 58 36.72 -15.78 -11.81
N LEU A 59 35.55 -16.11 -12.39
CA LEU A 59 34.27 -15.76 -11.79
C LEU A 59 34.06 -16.67 -10.58
N ASN A 60 34.39 -16.15 -9.41
CA ASN A 60 34.01 -16.75 -8.15
C ASN A 60 32.48 -16.62 -8.00
N LEU A 61 31.73 -17.64 -8.44
CA LEU A 61 30.31 -17.79 -8.14
C LEU A 61 30.15 -18.08 -6.64
N ALA A 62 30.10 -17.02 -5.83
CA ALA A 62 29.52 -17.07 -4.50
C ALA A 62 27.98 -17.00 -4.59
N PRO A 63 27.24 -17.71 -3.73
CA PRO A 63 25.78 -17.77 -3.79
C PRO A 63 25.17 -16.37 -3.62
N ALA A 64 24.27 -15.99 -4.53
CA ALA A 64 23.66 -14.67 -4.61
C ALA A 64 22.93 -14.27 -3.31
N THR A 65 23.61 -13.52 -2.46
CA THR A 65 23.01 -12.79 -1.34
C THR A 65 22.37 -11.51 -1.86
N TYR A 66 21.08 -11.56 -2.20
CA TYR A 66 20.20 -10.38 -2.26
C TYR A 66 20.72 -9.13 -3.02
N GLY A 67 21.48 -9.33 -4.11
CA GLY A 67 21.98 -8.25 -4.97
C GLY A 67 22.98 -7.28 -4.33
N ALA A 68 23.59 -7.63 -3.20
CA ALA A 68 24.67 -6.88 -2.57
C ALA A 68 25.98 -7.69 -2.55
N ASP A 69 27.12 -7.01 -2.59
CA ASP A 69 28.44 -7.63 -2.51
C ASP A 69 28.81 -8.08 -1.08
N ARG A 70 30.06 -8.51 -0.87
CA ARG A 70 30.57 -8.98 0.44
C ARG A 70 30.63 -7.90 1.51
N SER A 71 30.70 -6.63 1.11
CA SER A 71 30.63 -5.49 2.02
C SER A 71 29.19 -5.12 2.35
N GLY A 72 28.22 -5.56 1.53
CA GLY A 72 26.81 -5.18 1.61
C GLY A 72 26.47 -3.97 0.74
N LEU A 73 27.39 -3.53 -0.11
CA LEU A 73 27.16 -2.54 -1.15
C LEU A 73 26.28 -3.15 -2.26
N VAL A 74 25.17 -2.47 -2.57
CA VAL A 74 24.24 -2.85 -3.65
C VAL A 74 24.68 -2.25 -4.98
N CYS A 75 25.14 -0.99 -4.95
CA CYS A 75 25.81 -0.34 -6.07
C CYS A 75 26.67 0.83 -5.60
N GLY A 76 27.82 1.01 -6.24
CA GLY A 76 28.65 2.21 -6.16
C GLY A 76 28.77 2.86 -7.53
N PHE A 77 28.80 4.20 -7.58
CA PHE A 77 29.07 4.97 -8.78
C PHE A 77 30.02 6.11 -8.49
N ARG A 78 30.94 6.38 -9.42
CA ARG A 78 31.78 7.59 -9.44
C ARG A 78 31.34 8.47 -10.58
N PHE A 79 31.18 9.74 -10.26
CA PHE A 79 30.79 10.77 -11.20
C PHE A 79 31.96 11.72 -11.39
N ALA A 80 32.16 12.09 -12.64
CA ALA A 80 33.03 13.19 -13.03
C ALA A 80 32.16 14.20 -13.78
N PRO A 81 32.51 15.50 -13.77
CA PRO A 81 31.71 16.54 -14.41
C PRO A 81 31.38 16.20 -15.87
N ASP A 82 30.13 16.45 -16.28
CA ASP A 82 29.62 16.18 -17.64
C ASP A 82 29.74 14.72 -18.13
N LYS A 83 29.95 13.75 -17.24
CA LYS A 83 30.10 12.32 -17.59
C LYS A 83 29.07 11.45 -16.89
N PRO A 84 28.62 10.36 -17.54
CA PRO A 84 27.76 9.38 -16.88
C PRO A 84 28.51 8.68 -15.75
N GLY A 85 27.77 8.26 -14.72
CA GLY A 85 28.33 7.56 -13.58
C GLY A 85 28.96 6.22 -13.96
N ILE A 86 30.20 5.98 -13.52
CA ILE A 86 30.92 4.73 -13.73
C ILE A 86 30.71 3.86 -12.50
N ALA A 87 30.29 2.60 -12.69
CA ALA A 87 30.08 1.68 -11.58
C ALA A 87 31.39 1.30 -10.87
N LEU A 88 31.34 1.23 -9.54
CA LEU A 88 32.43 0.71 -8.69
C LEU A 88 31.91 -0.34 -7.72
N ASP A 89 32.82 -1.26 -7.37
CA ASP A 89 32.66 -2.13 -6.22
C ASP A 89 33.16 -1.45 -4.92
N ALA A 90 32.99 -2.13 -3.80
CA ALA A 90 33.36 -1.59 -2.50
C ALA A 90 34.88 -1.39 -2.35
N ASP A 91 35.70 -2.29 -2.90
CA ASP A 91 37.15 -2.19 -2.77
C ASP A 91 37.69 -0.98 -3.54
N SER A 92 37.24 -0.79 -4.79
CA SER A 92 37.62 0.39 -5.59
C SER A 92 37.11 1.70 -5.00
N ALA A 93 35.93 1.68 -4.34
CA ALA A 93 35.41 2.84 -3.64
C ALA A 93 36.26 3.21 -2.41
N ALA A 94 36.72 2.22 -1.64
CA ALA A 94 37.63 2.45 -0.52
C ALA A 94 38.97 3.03 -0.99
N GLU A 95 39.55 2.49 -2.06
CA GLU A 95 40.79 3.00 -2.65
C GLU A 95 40.65 4.48 -3.06
N TRP A 96 39.56 4.83 -3.75
CA TRP A 96 39.31 6.22 -4.15
C TRP A 96 39.15 7.15 -2.94
N LEU A 97 38.46 6.72 -1.89
CA LEU A 97 38.29 7.53 -0.67
C LEU A 97 39.63 7.78 0.03
N ASP A 98 40.50 6.77 0.09
CA ASP A 98 41.86 6.89 0.61
C ASP A 98 42.73 7.84 -0.23
N GLU A 99 42.59 7.82 -1.55
CA GLU A 99 43.28 8.74 -2.46
C GLU A 99 42.85 10.19 -2.22
N VAL A 100 41.54 10.44 -2.15
CA VAL A 100 40.99 11.78 -1.89
C VAL A 100 41.36 12.28 -0.50
N ALA A 101 41.42 11.40 0.50
CA ALA A 101 41.88 11.76 1.85
C ALA A 101 43.37 12.16 1.89
N LYS A 102 44.22 11.53 1.08
CA LYS A 102 45.65 11.84 0.97
C LYS A 102 45.92 13.08 0.11
N ALA A 103 45.10 13.33 -0.89
CA ALA A 103 45.23 14.44 -1.82
C ALA A 103 43.86 15.09 -2.10
N PRO A 104 43.40 16.04 -1.25
CA PRO A 104 42.07 16.64 -1.37
C PRO A 104 41.84 17.38 -2.69
N ASP A 105 42.90 17.92 -3.29
CA ASP A 105 42.83 18.63 -4.57
C ASP A 105 42.89 17.68 -5.78
N ALA A 106 43.24 16.40 -5.57
CA ALA A 106 43.14 15.39 -6.62
C ALA A 106 41.66 15.11 -6.92
N ASN A 107 41.34 14.90 -8.21
CA ASN A 107 39.99 14.61 -8.69
C ASN A 107 38.96 15.70 -8.34
N ALA A 108 39.35 16.97 -8.44
CA ALA A 108 38.46 18.10 -8.20
C ALA A 108 37.19 18.01 -9.06
N GLY A 109 36.03 18.05 -8.40
CA GLY A 109 34.71 17.93 -9.04
C GLY A 109 34.20 16.50 -9.20
N GLU A 110 34.97 15.47 -8.83
CA GLU A 110 34.47 14.10 -8.78
C GLU A 110 33.79 13.81 -7.43
N PHE A 111 32.75 12.97 -7.47
CA PHE A 111 32.04 12.53 -6.27
C PHE A 111 31.58 11.06 -6.38
N LEU A 112 31.28 10.46 -5.23
CA LEU A 112 30.78 9.08 -5.14
C LEU A 112 29.32 9.01 -4.73
N TRP A 113 28.60 8.04 -5.27
CA TRP A 113 27.35 7.54 -4.69
C TRP A 113 27.51 6.08 -4.29
N LEU A 114 27.32 5.77 -3.01
CA LEU A 114 27.35 4.41 -2.47
C LEU A 114 26.01 4.03 -1.88
N HIS A 115 25.42 2.93 -2.34
CA HIS A 115 24.13 2.42 -1.86
C HIS A 115 24.29 1.09 -1.10
N PHE A 116 23.93 1.04 0.17
CA PHE A 116 24.09 -0.11 1.06
C PHE A 116 22.77 -0.79 1.44
N ASN A 117 22.84 -2.11 1.58
CA ASN A 117 21.78 -2.92 2.18
C ASN A 117 22.10 -3.19 3.66
N LEU A 118 21.38 -2.54 4.57
CA LEU A 118 21.55 -2.70 6.02
C LEU A 118 21.14 -4.07 6.55
N ALA A 119 20.40 -4.89 5.77
CA ALA A 119 20.15 -6.27 6.14
C ALA A 119 21.44 -7.13 6.09
N HIS A 120 22.49 -6.64 5.43
CA HIS A 120 23.78 -7.29 5.36
C HIS A 120 24.67 -6.83 6.53
N VAL A 121 25.14 -7.78 7.35
CA VAL A 121 25.87 -7.51 8.60
C VAL A 121 27.19 -6.75 8.37
N SER A 122 27.80 -6.92 7.20
CA SER A 122 29.04 -6.20 6.86
C SER A 122 28.83 -4.72 6.51
N SER A 123 27.60 -4.27 6.19
CA SER A 123 27.36 -2.92 5.68
C SER A 123 27.76 -1.84 6.68
N GLU A 124 27.24 -1.94 7.91
CA GLU A 124 27.59 -0.97 8.96
C GLU A 124 29.09 -1.02 9.27
N ARG A 125 29.68 -2.22 9.35
CA ARG A 125 31.11 -2.38 9.60
C ARG A 125 31.96 -1.72 8.52
N TRP A 126 31.64 -1.95 7.25
CA TRP A 126 32.39 -1.39 6.13
C TRP A 126 32.27 0.13 6.12
N MET A 127 31.06 0.67 6.30
CA MET A 127 30.82 2.12 6.37
C MET A 127 31.62 2.76 7.50
N ARG A 128 31.62 2.18 8.71
CA ARG A 128 32.40 2.70 9.85
C ARG A 128 33.91 2.63 9.65
N THR A 129 34.38 1.74 8.79
CA THR A 129 35.82 1.54 8.57
C THR A 129 36.37 2.49 7.51
N HIS A 130 35.61 2.73 6.43
CA HIS A 130 36.09 3.46 5.25
C HIS A 130 35.44 4.83 5.06
N LEU A 131 34.32 5.12 5.75
CA LEU A 131 33.61 6.38 5.61
C LEU A 131 33.68 7.17 6.92
N ASP A 132 34.01 8.46 6.82
CA ASP A 132 33.98 9.40 7.93
C ASP A 132 32.54 9.92 8.16
N LEU A 133 31.64 9.01 8.53
CA LEU A 133 30.24 9.34 8.80
C LEU A 133 30.03 9.66 10.28
N PRO A 134 29.25 10.70 10.61
CA PRO A 134 28.96 11.03 12.00
C PRO A 134 28.16 9.92 12.69
N GLU A 135 28.35 9.74 14.00
CA GLU A 135 27.62 8.72 14.77
C GLU A 135 26.10 8.91 14.69
N SER A 136 25.62 10.16 14.53
CA SER A 136 24.20 10.48 14.34
C SER A 136 23.59 9.81 13.10
N PHE A 137 24.37 9.53 12.05
CA PHE A 137 23.91 8.76 10.89
C PHE A 137 23.60 7.31 11.27
N PHE A 138 24.45 6.68 12.10
CA PHE A 138 24.26 5.32 12.56
C PHE A 138 23.20 5.20 13.66
N GLU A 139 23.10 6.19 14.55
CA GLU A 139 22.03 6.27 15.54
C GLU A 139 20.65 6.38 14.88
N ALA A 140 20.54 7.11 13.77
CA ALA A 140 19.30 7.21 12.99
C ALA A 140 18.79 5.84 12.49
N PHE A 141 19.65 4.83 12.34
CA PHE A 141 19.22 3.46 12.01
C PHE A 141 18.42 2.81 13.15
N ARG A 142 18.73 3.16 14.40
CA ARG A 142 18.19 2.54 15.62
C ARG A 142 16.92 3.20 16.11
N GLU A 143 16.80 4.51 15.92
CA GLU A 143 15.59 5.26 16.28
C GLU A 143 14.35 4.79 15.49
N GLY A 144 14.57 4.16 14.34
CA GLY A 144 13.52 3.98 13.34
C GLY A 144 13.07 5.33 12.79
N SER A 145 12.14 5.33 11.84
CA SER A 145 11.59 6.59 11.32
C SER A 145 10.07 6.62 11.38
N HIS A 146 9.56 7.75 11.86
CA HIS A 146 8.14 8.07 11.88
C HIS A 146 7.73 9.09 10.82
N SER A 147 8.68 9.85 10.26
CA SER A 147 8.44 10.93 9.28
C SER A 147 9.67 11.21 8.43
N THR A 148 9.45 11.77 7.25
CA THR A 148 10.53 12.24 6.38
C THR A 148 11.19 13.49 6.98
N ARG A 149 12.51 13.57 6.98
CA ARG A 149 13.27 14.76 7.43
C ARG A 149 14.61 14.88 6.72
N ILE A 150 15.07 16.11 6.51
CA ILE A 150 16.40 16.46 6.00
C ILE A 150 17.03 17.49 6.95
N GLU A 151 18.13 17.12 7.58
CA GLU A 151 18.80 17.94 8.59
C GLU A 151 20.21 18.28 8.15
N HIS A 152 20.60 19.53 8.37
CA HIS A 152 21.99 19.93 8.25
C HIS A 152 22.70 19.65 9.57
N GLN A 153 23.65 18.72 9.57
CA GLN A 153 24.51 18.39 10.70
C GLN A 153 25.97 18.26 10.25
N TYR A 154 26.91 18.82 11.01
CA TYR A 154 28.35 18.69 10.76
C TYR A 154 28.81 19.07 9.32
N GLY A 155 28.16 20.06 8.70
CA GLY A 155 28.48 20.46 7.32
C GLY A 155 27.93 19.52 6.24
N ALA A 156 27.16 18.49 6.59
CA ALA A 156 26.53 17.54 5.69
C ALA A 156 25.00 17.56 5.83
N LEU A 157 24.32 16.95 4.86
CA LEU A 157 22.90 16.67 4.93
C LEU A 157 22.66 15.24 5.38
N LEU A 158 21.90 15.10 6.47
CA LEU A 158 21.35 13.85 6.94
C LEU A 158 19.86 13.79 6.58
N ALA A 159 19.50 12.92 5.66
CA ALA A 159 18.13 12.71 5.24
C ALA A 159 17.61 11.35 5.72
N VAL A 160 16.43 11.35 6.31
CA VAL A 160 15.65 10.15 6.62
C VAL A 160 14.39 10.24 5.78
N VAL A 161 14.34 9.46 4.70
CA VAL A 161 13.29 9.54 3.69
C VAL A 161 12.47 8.25 3.76
N ASN A 162 11.20 8.35 4.11
CA ASN A 162 10.30 7.20 4.04
C ASN A 162 9.88 7.01 2.58
N ASP A 163 9.98 5.80 2.06
CA ASP A 163 9.68 5.48 0.66
C ASP A 163 8.81 4.23 0.53
N VAL A 164 8.17 4.11 -0.63
CA VAL A 164 7.29 3.01 -0.97
C VAL A 164 8.11 1.78 -1.36
N MET A 165 7.78 0.64 -0.74
CA MET A 165 8.47 -0.62 -1.03
C MET A 165 8.11 -1.18 -2.41
N TYR A 166 9.01 -2.02 -2.94
CA TYR A 166 8.71 -2.84 -4.11
C TYR A 166 7.75 -3.99 -3.72
N ASP A 167 6.46 -3.84 -4.02
CA ASP A 167 5.48 -4.92 -3.90
C ASP A 167 5.10 -5.48 -5.28
N PHE A 168 5.12 -6.81 -5.42
CA PHE A 168 4.69 -7.56 -6.59
C PHE A 168 3.15 -7.53 -6.76
N GLU A 169 2.39 -7.32 -5.68
CA GLU A 169 0.92 -7.29 -5.71
C GLU A 169 0.34 -5.91 -6.10
N GLN A 170 1.18 -4.99 -6.60
CA GLN A 170 0.79 -3.66 -7.11
C GLN A 170 0.03 -2.76 -6.12
N THR A 171 -0.08 -3.16 -4.85
CA THR A 171 -0.67 -2.34 -3.79
C THR A 171 0.50 -1.71 -3.01
N PRO A 172 0.68 -0.38 -3.02
CA PRO A 172 1.71 0.28 -2.22
C PRO A 172 1.33 0.20 -0.74
N SER A 173 1.46 -0.98 -0.14
CA SER A 173 0.96 -1.28 1.21
C SER A 173 2.01 -1.02 2.29
N ASP A 174 3.27 -1.18 1.92
CA ASP A 174 4.39 -1.07 2.84
C ASP A 174 5.33 0.08 2.50
N ILE A 175 5.67 0.81 3.56
CA ILE A 175 6.60 1.93 3.56
C ILE A 175 7.80 1.50 4.39
N SER A 176 8.98 1.86 3.95
CA SER A 176 10.22 1.63 4.67
C SER A 176 11.13 2.84 4.52
N THR A 177 12.13 2.92 5.37
CA THR A 177 13.02 4.08 5.44
C THR A 177 14.27 3.89 4.59
N LEU A 178 14.64 4.96 3.89
CA LEU A 178 15.92 5.19 3.26
C LEU A 178 16.67 6.23 4.10
N TRP A 179 17.87 5.88 4.56
CA TRP A 179 18.78 6.83 5.18
C TRP A 179 19.72 7.35 4.12
N VAL A 180 19.95 8.66 4.12
CA VAL A 180 20.81 9.34 3.16
C VAL A 180 21.75 10.25 3.92
N TYR A 181 23.03 10.16 3.62
CA TYR A 181 24.04 11.12 4.03
C TYR A 181 24.62 11.74 2.77
N THR A 182 24.61 13.05 2.66
CA THR A 182 25.14 13.76 1.49
C THR A 182 26.08 14.87 1.93
N HIS A 183 27.27 14.90 1.35
CA HIS A 183 28.24 15.97 1.45
C HIS A 183 28.81 16.29 0.07
N GLU A 184 29.72 17.25 -0.04
CA GLU A 184 30.21 17.81 -1.31
C GLU A 184 30.68 16.75 -2.32
N ARG A 185 31.38 15.71 -1.83
CA ARG A 185 31.99 14.66 -2.68
C ARG A 185 31.42 13.26 -2.46
N ILE A 186 30.36 13.12 -1.67
CA ILE A 186 29.80 11.80 -1.40
C ILE A 186 28.31 11.84 -1.08
N MET A 187 27.57 10.92 -1.66
CA MET A 187 26.25 10.52 -1.21
C MET A 187 26.28 9.05 -0.77
N VAL A 188 25.85 8.78 0.45
CA VAL A 188 25.68 7.42 0.98
C VAL A 188 24.21 7.20 1.21
N THR A 189 23.64 6.17 0.61
CA THR A 189 22.25 5.78 0.85
C THR A 189 22.19 4.38 1.44
N ALA A 190 21.37 4.17 2.46
CA ALA A 190 21.28 2.89 3.16
C ALA A 190 19.83 2.49 3.36
N ARG A 191 19.49 1.22 3.14
CA ARG A 191 18.11 0.70 3.27
C ARG A 191 18.07 -0.68 3.90
N LEU A 192 17.00 -1.01 4.62
CA LEU A 192 16.73 -2.38 5.11
C LEU A 192 15.93 -3.22 4.11
N LYS A 193 14.98 -2.59 3.41
CA LYS A 193 14.09 -3.23 2.43
C LYS A 193 14.29 -2.61 1.05
N GLN A 194 13.81 -3.23 -0.03
CA GLN A 194 13.91 -2.67 -1.38
C GLN A 194 12.91 -1.53 -1.56
N LEU A 195 13.37 -0.42 -2.11
CA LEU A 195 12.66 0.86 -2.16
C LEU A 195 12.62 1.38 -3.60
N ARG A 196 11.49 1.95 -4.02
CA ARG A 196 11.24 2.27 -5.43
C ARG A 196 11.99 3.50 -5.90
N SER A 197 12.10 4.57 -5.09
CA SER A 197 12.71 5.83 -5.52
C SER A 197 14.22 5.65 -5.78
N VAL A 198 14.92 5.00 -4.85
CA VAL A 198 16.37 4.74 -5.00
C VAL A 198 16.67 3.77 -6.14
N ASP A 199 15.78 2.81 -6.42
CA ASP A 199 15.91 1.92 -7.57
C ASP A 199 15.66 2.65 -8.91
N ARG A 200 14.75 3.65 -8.93
CA ARG A 200 14.57 4.53 -10.10
C ARG A 200 15.82 5.38 -10.34
N LEU A 201 16.35 6.03 -9.31
CA LEU A 201 17.61 6.77 -9.40
C LEU A 201 18.76 5.89 -9.92
N ARG A 202 18.85 4.65 -9.42
CA ARG A 202 19.85 3.68 -9.88
C ARG A 202 19.67 3.31 -11.35
N ALA A 203 18.42 3.22 -11.83
CA ALA A 203 18.14 2.98 -13.24
C ALA A 203 18.50 4.19 -14.10
N SER A 204 18.18 5.41 -13.66
CA SER A 204 18.57 6.68 -14.30
C SER A 204 20.08 6.77 -14.53
N VAL A 205 20.87 6.57 -13.48
CA VAL A 205 22.34 6.57 -13.58
C VAL A 205 22.84 5.49 -14.55
N ARG A 206 22.27 4.28 -14.49
CA ARG A 206 22.64 3.18 -15.42
C ARG A 206 22.26 3.44 -16.87
N ASN A 207 21.23 4.24 -17.11
CA ASN A 207 20.79 4.64 -18.44
C ASN A 207 21.64 5.78 -19.02
N GLY A 208 22.62 6.29 -18.28
CA GLY A 208 23.57 7.29 -18.73
C GLY A 208 23.18 8.73 -18.38
N GLU A 209 22.22 8.93 -17.48
CA GLU A 209 21.96 10.26 -16.91
C GLU A 209 23.19 10.71 -16.11
N SER A 210 23.65 11.93 -16.39
CA SER A 210 24.80 12.57 -15.76
C SER A 210 24.36 13.45 -14.59
N PHE A 211 25.19 13.51 -13.57
CA PHE A 211 24.99 14.34 -12.38
C PHE A 211 26.32 15.00 -12.06
N ASP A 212 26.31 16.30 -11.82
CA ASP A 212 27.51 17.09 -11.57
C ASP A 212 27.81 17.22 -10.08
N THR A 213 26.81 17.05 -9.22
CA THR A 213 26.99 17.11 -7.76
C THR A 213 26.23 16.01 -7.01
N ALA A 214 26.69 15.71 -5.80
CA ALA A 214 25.98 14.83 -4.88
C ALA A 214 24.62 15.44 -4.44
N ALA A 215 24.46 16.77 -4.49
CA ALA A 215 23.19 17.44 -4.23
C ALA A 215 22.15 17.09 -5.30
N GLU A 216 22.54 17.09 -6.57
CA GLU A 216 21.66 16.78 -7.68
C GLU A 216 21.10 15.36 -7.57
N LEU A 217 21.90 14.38 -7.14
CA LEU A 217 21.41 13.03 -6.88
C LEU A 217 20.35 12.99 -5.77
N LEU A 218 20.55 13.74 -4.68
CA LEU A 218 19.55 13.83 -3.61
C LEU A 218 18.27 14.52 -4.12
N ILE A 219 18.40 15.59 -4.89
CA ILE A 219 17.26 16.30 -5.50
C ILE A 219 16.50 15.37 -6.44
N HIS A 220 17.21 14.64 -7.30
CA HIS A 220 16.61 13.67 -8.22
C HIS A 220 15.90 12.55 -7.47
N LEU A 221 16.49 12.03 -6.39
CA LEU A 221 15.84 11.04 -5.51
C LEU A 221 14.49 11.54 -4.95
N LEU A 222 14.44 12.80 -4.52
CA LEU A 222 13.23 13.41 -3.99
C LEU A 222 12.16 13.60 -5.09
N ARG A 223 12.58 13.97 -6.31
CA ARG A 223 11.69 14.04 -7.48
C ARG A 223 11.14 12.67 -7.87
N ASP A 224 12.00 11.65 -7.96
CA ASP A 224 11.60 10.26 -8.22
C ASP A 224 10.54 9.78 -7.22
N GLN A 225 10.68 10.22 -5.96
CA GLN A 225 9.70 9.92 -4.92
C GLN A 225 8.39 10.67 -5.13
N ALA A 226 8.41 11.97 -5.46
CA ALA A 226 7.20 12.73 -5.78
C ALA A 226 6.45 12.10 -6.96
N ASP A 227 7.16 11.75 -8.04
CA ASP A 227 6.60 11.08 -9.22
C ASP A 227 5.94 9.73 -8.89
N LEU A 228 6.54 8.96 -7.97
CA LEU A 228 5.94 7.73 -7.48
C LEU A 228 4.60 7.99 -6.78
N LEU A 229 4.52 9.03 -5.96
CA LEU A 229 3.28 9.41 -5.29
C LEU A 229 2.21 9.90 -6.28
N VAL A 230 2.59 10.69 -7.29
CA VAL A 230 1.70 11.12 -8.38
C VAL A 230 1.08 9.92 -9.08
N GLU A 231 1.89 8.92 -9.43
CA GLU A 231 1.41 7.70 -10.07
C GLU A 231 0.44 6.91 -9.16
N ILE A 232 0.69 6.89 -7.85
CA ILE A 232 -0.21 6.26 -6.87
C ILE A 232 -1.55 7.01 -6.81
N VAL A 233 -1.54 8.34 -6.72
CA VAL A 233 -2.74 9.18 -6.73
C VAL A 233 -3.55 8.92 -8.00
N ARG A 234 -2.90 8.99 -9.16
CA ARG A 234 -3.55 8.80 -10.47
C ARG A 234 -4.20 7.43 -10.60
N ARG A 235 -3.48 6.36 -10.25
CA ARG A 235 -4.02 4.99 -10.27
C ARG A 235 -5.20 4.82 -9.32
N THR A 236 -5.06 5.32 -8.09
CA THR A 236 -6.11 5.20 -7.07
C THR A 236 -7.35 6.00 -7.47
N SER A 237 -7.19 7.18 -8.08
CA SER A 237 -8.31 7.96 -8.60
C SER A 237 -9.10 7.19 -9.66
N ILE A 238 -8.41 6.58 -10.64
CA ILE A 238 -9.06 5.76 -11.67
C ILE A 238 -9.85 4.60 -11.07
N GLU A 239 -9.30 3.94 -10.04
CA GLU A 239 -10.01 2.85 -9.36
C GLU A 239 -11.24 3.35 -8.61
N VAL A 240 -11.13 4.49 -7.93
CA VAL A 240 -12.26 5.13 -7.24
C VAL A 240 -13.36 5.50 -8.25
N ASP A 241 -13.00 6.08 -9.40
CA ASP A 241 -13.94 6.42 -10.48
C ASP A 241 -14.67 5.17 -10.98
N ARG A 242 -13.96 4.06 -11.19
CA ARG A 242 -14.57 2.78 -11.60
C ARG A 242 -15.56 2.27 -10.56
N ILE A 243 -15.22 2.37 -9.27
CA ILE A 243 -16.09 1.96 -8.18
C ILE A 243 -17.34 2.83 -8.11
N GLU A 244 -17.19 4.13 -8.30
CA GLU A 244 -18.29 5.09 -8.35
C GLU A 244 -19.25 4.77 -9.50
N ASP A 245 -18.74 4.57 -10.71
CA ASP A 245 -19.53 4.18 -11.89
C ASP A 245 -20.27 2.85 -11.68
N HIS A 246 -19.58 1.87 -11.09
CA HIS A 246 -20.19 0.57 -10.80
C HIS A 246 -21.33 0.67 -9.79
N PHE A 247 -21.18 1.53 -8.78
CA PHE A 247 -22.24 1.79 -7.80
C PHE A 247 -23.45 2.46 -8.46
N LEU A 248 -23.24 3.41 -9.37
CA LEU A 248 -24.32 4.01 -10.16
C LEU A 248 -25.07 2.98 -11.03
N SER A 249 -24.38 1.92 -11.49
CA SER A 249 -24.96 0.85 -12.30
C SER A 249 -25.80 -0.20 -11.54
N LEU A 250 -26.04 -0.03 -10.23
CA LEU A 250 -26.86 -0.91 -9.36
C LEU A 250 -26.36 -2.37 -9.23
N ARG A 251 -25.15 -2.71 -9.70
CA ARG A 251 -24.54 -4.04 -9.55
C ARG A 251 -23.75 -4.14 -8.23
N ALA A 252 -24.36 -3.80 -7.11
CA ALA A 252 -23.65 -3.68 -5.84
C ALA A 252 -23.54 -5.02 -5.11
N TYR A 253 -22.33 -5.59 -4.97
CA TYR A 253 -22.00 -6.38 -3.76
C TYR A 253 -20.51 -6.51 -3.42
N GLU A 254 -19.55 -6.38 -4.36
CA GLU A 254 -18.11 -6.56 -4.03
C GLU A 254 -17.33 -5.28 -3.72
N SER A 255 -17.79 -4.11 -4.17
CA SER A 255 -16.98 -2.88 -4.25
C SER A 255 -16.61 -2.19 -2.92
N ARG A 256 -17.24 -2.54 -1.79
CA ARG A 256 -17.03 -1.82 -0.50
C ARG A 256 -15.71 -2.13 0.21
N ARG A 257 -15.16 -3.34 0.04
CA ARG A 257 -13.90 -3.72 0.72
C ARG A 257 -12.70 -2.95 0.16
N ASP A 258 -12.81 -2.49 -1.08
CA ASP A 258 -11.71 -1.87 -1.83
C ASP A 258 -11.53 -0.39 -1.47
N LEU A 259 -12.62 0.40 -1.38
CA LEU A 259 -12.54 1.82 -0.99
C LEU A 259 -11.88 2.03 0.39
N GLY A 260 -12.24 1.19 1.36
CA GLY A 260 -11.69 1.31 2.71
C GLY A 260 -10.20 0.99 2.77
N ALA A 261 -9.74 0.02 1.98
CA ALA A 261 -8.32 -0.32 1.86
C ALA A 261 -7.54 0.80 1.19
N MET A 262 -8.03 1.32 0.06
CA MET A 262 -7.42 2.43 -0.66
C MET A 262 -7.27 3.66 0.23
N ARG A 263 -8.34 4.08 0.93
CA ARG A 263 -8.27 5.21 1.87
C ARG A 263 -7.22 5.01 2.96
N ARG A 264 -7.14 3.81 3.55
CA ARG A 264 -6.13 3.51 4.59
C ARG A 264 -4.70 3.64 4.05
N VAL A 265 -4.46 3.20 2.82
CA VAL A 265 -3.16 3.34 2.16
C VAL A 265 -2.81 4.81 1.93
N LEU A 266 -3.72 5.60 1.35
CA LEU A 266 -3.50 7.04 1.10
C LEU A 266 -3.19 7.81 2.39
N VAL A 267 -3.99 7.61 3.45
CA VAL A 267 -3.78 8.25 4.76
C VAL A 267 -2.45 7.81 5.39
N ARG A 268 -2.07 6.54 5.21
CA ARG A 268 -0.79 6.02 5.72
C ARG A 268 0.39 6.65 4.97
N LEU A 269 0.31 6.73 3.65
CA LEU A 269 1.32 7.39 2.82
C LEU A 269 1.47 8.85 3.24
N GLN A 270 0.38 9.60 3.28
CA GLN A 270 0.35 10.99 3.73
C GLN A 270 1.05 11.15 5.09
N ARG A 271 0.70 10.32 6.08
CA ARG A 271 1.24 10.45 7.44
C ARG A 271 2.73 10.13 7.55
N LEU A 272 3.22 9.12 6.82
CA LEU A 272 4.60 8.64 6.96
C LEU A 272 5.57 9.35 6.03
N LEU A 273 5.11 9.81 4.87
CA LEU A 273 5.91 10.56 3.90
C LEU A 273 5.90 12.07 4.17
N ALA A 274 4.93 12.60 4.92
CA ALA A 274 4.90 14.01 5.28
C ALA A 274 6.24 14.45 5.90
N PRO A 275 6.88 15.49 5.35
CA PRO A 275 8.14 15.97 5.87
C PRO A 275 7.91 16.71 7.19
N GLU A 276 8.89 16.64 8.09
CA GLU A 276 8.89 17.48 9.28
C GLU A 276 9.06 18.96 8.85
N PRO A 277 8.07 19.84 9.11
CA PRO A 277 8.11 21.22 8.61
C PRO A 277 9.35 21.99 9.09
N GLY A 278 9.76 21.74 10.35
CA GLY A 278 10.92 22.39 10.94
C GLY A 278 12.23 22.00 10.27
N SER A 279 12.37 20.76 9.82
CA SER A 279 13.58 20.25 9.20
C SER A 279 13.83 20.90 7.84
N ILE A 280 12.81 20.92 6.97
CA ILE A 280 12.89 21.56 5.66
C ILE A 280 13.12 23.06 5.78
N PHE A 281 12.36 23.74 6.65
CA PHE A 281 12.52 25.18 6.84
C PHE A 281 13.93 25.53 7.32
N ARG A 282 14.48 24.79 8.30
CA ARG A 282 15.85 24.99 8.79
C ARG A 282 16.88 24.85 7.66
N LEU A 283 16.75 23.80 6.84
CA LEU A 283 17.63 23.57 5.69
C LEU A 283 17.58 24.74 4.69
N LEU A 284 16.38 25.17 4.33
CA LEU A 284 16.16 26.23 3.34
C LEU A 284 16.59 27.63 3.80
N VAL A 285 16.67 27.85 5.12
CA VAL A 285 17.13 29.11 5.73
C VAL A 285 18.64 29.10 5.98
N ARG A 286 19.23 27.94 6.32
CA ARG A 286 20.68 27.78 6.56
C ARG A 286 21.23 26.57 5.79
N PRO A 287 21.35 26.68 4.46
CA PRO A 287 21.92 25.60 3.67
C PRO A 287 23.40 25.41 4.00
N PRO A 288 23.92 24.16 3.92
CA PRO A 288 25.35 23.91 3.93
C PRO A 288 26.11 24.74 2.89
N ALA A 289 27.36 25.10 3.19
CA ALA A 289 28.17 25.97 2.32
C ALA A 289 28.51 25.35 0.95
N TRP A 290 28.48 24.02 0.84
CA TRP A 290 28.75 23.30 -0.41
C TRP A 290 27.54 23.22 -1.35
N LEU A 291 26.33 23.58 -0.90
CA LEU A 291 25.17 23.68 -1.77
C LEU A 291 25.20 25.00 -2.53
N SER A 292 25.08 24.93 -3.86
CA SER A 292 24.92 26.14 -4.66
C SER A 292 23.55 26.78 -4.44
N PRO A 293 23.38 28.08 -4.73
CA PRO A 293 22.07 28.72 -4.72
C PRO A 293 21.04 28.01 -5.64
N ALA A 294 21.51 27.41 -6.74
CA ALA A 294 20.67 26.66 -7.67
C ALA A 294 20.20 25.32 -7.08
N ASP A 295 21.06 24.62 -6.33
CA ASP A 295 20.69 23.39 -5.60
C ASP A 295 19.65 23.69 -4.52
N VAL A 296 19.85 24.79 -3.78
CA VAL A 296 18.90 25.22 -2.76
C VAL A 296 17.54 25.56 -3.37
N GLN A 297 17.51 26.21 -4.54
CA GLN A 297 16.27 26.46 -5.25
C GLN A 297 15.63 25.16 -5.73
N SER A 298 16.41 24.25 -6.32
CA SER A 298 15.92 22.96 -6.81
C SER A 298 15.37 22.06 -5.70
N LEU A 299 15.98 22.08 -4.50
CA LEU A 299 15.45 21.44 -3.30
C LEU A 299 14.13 22.06 -2.85
N ARG A 300 14.01 23.38 -2.96
CA ARG A 300 12.79 24.14 -2.64
C ARG A 300 11.65 23.71 -3.58
N ASP A 301 11.89 23.73 -4.88
CA ASP A 301 10.93 23.34 -5.91
C ASP A 301 10.48 21.88 -5.72
N SER A 302 11.43 20.95 -5.51
CA SER A 302 11.12 19.53 -5.31
C SER A 302 10.33 19.28 -4.02
N THR A 303 10.57 20.09 -2.98
CA THR A 303 9.81 20.04 -1.74
C THR A 303 8.38 20.57 -1.90
N GLU A 304 8.21 21.65 -2.66
CA GLU A 304 6.90 22.22 -2.97
C GLU A 304 6.07 21.22 -3.78
N GLU A 305 6.65 20.62 -4.82
CA GLU A 305 6.02 19.55 -5.60
C GLU A 305 5.61 18.37 -4.71
N PHE A 306 6.52 17.89 -3.86
CA PHE A 306 6.21 16.81 -2.92
C PHE A 306 5.05 17.17 -1.96
N SER A 307 5.00 18.42 -1.49
CA SER A 307 3.93 18.91 -0.61
C SER A 307 2.59 18.99 -1.33
N LEU A 308 2.57 19.38 -2.61
CA LEU A 308 1.37 19.36 -3.44
C LEU A 308 0.80 17.94 -3.58
N VAL A 309 1.65 16.96 -3.86
CA VAL A 309 1.22 15.57 -4.04
C VAL A 309 0.72 14.96 -2.72
N LEU A 310 1.29 15.34 -1.57
CA LEU A 310 0.73 14.99 -0.26
C LEU A 310 -0.67 15.60 -0.04
N GLY A 311 -0.90 16.81 -0.55
CA GLY A 311 -2.21 17.43 -0.62
C GLY A 311 -3.19 16.61 -1.45
N ASP A 312 -2.78 16.14 -2.63
CA ASP A 312 -3.61 15.32 -3.52
C ASP A 312 -3.98 13.97 -2.90
N LEU A 313 -3.04 13.31 -2.20
CA LEU A 313 -3.33 12.09 -1.42
C LEU A 313 -4.42 12.34 -0.37
N SER A 314 -4.35 13.49 0.31
CA SER A 314 -5.31 13.90 1.33
C SER A 314 -6.69 14.19 0.72
N GLY A 315 -6.73 14.91 -0.39
CA GLY A 315 -7.94 15.22 -1.13
C GLY A 315 -8.65 13.97 -1.64
N LEU A 316 -7.90 13.03 -2.22
CA LEU A 316 -8.44 11.76 -2.69
C LEU A 316 -8.96 10.90 -1.52
N ALA A 317 -8.26 10.86 -0.39
CA ALA A 317 -8.71 10.15 0.80
C ALA A 317 -10.03 10.70 1.37
N GLU A 318 -10.24 12.02 1.30
CA GLU A 318 -11.50 12.66 1.69
C GLU A 318 -12.61 12.40 0.67
N ARG A 319 -12.32 12.46 -0.64
CA ARG A 319 -13.28 12.07 -1.69
C ARG A 319 -13.77 10.64 -1.48
N ILE A 320 -12.88 9.69 -1.20
CA ILE A 320 -13.25 8.30 -0.91
C ILE A 320 -14.17 8.22 0.31
N LYS A 321 -13.91 9.00 1.36
CA LYS A 321 -14.75 9.03 2.57
C LYS A 321 -16.16 9.53 2.23
N LEU A 322 -16.29 10.63 1.50
CA LEU A 322 -17.58 11.17 1.07
C LEU A 322 -18.36 10.16 0.21
N LEU A 323 -17.68 9.47 -0.71
CA LEU A 323 -18.27 8.40 -1.51
C LEU A 323 -18.77 7.25 -0.64
N GLN A 324 -18.00 6.84 0.38
CA GLN A 324 -18.43 5.81 1.33
C GLN A 324 -19.67 6.23 2.14
N GLU A 325 -19.74 7.50 2.54
CA GLU A 325 -20.88 8.07 3.26
C GLU A 325 -22.15 8.10 2.38
N GLU A 326 -22.04 8.54 1.12
CA GLU A 326 -23.14 8.51 0.15
C GLU A 326 -23.62 7.08 -0.13
N ILE A 327 -22.68 6.15 -0.35
CA ILE A 327 -22.99 4.72 -0.54
C ILE A 327 -23.71 4.15 0.71
N ALA A 328 -23.34 4.57 1.92
CA ALA A 328 -24.02 4.17 3.14
C ALA A 328 -25.43 4.75 3.25
N ALA A 329 -25.61 6.03 2.93
CA ALA A 329 -26.91 6.70 2.93
C ALA A 329 -27.89 6.03 1.96
N ARG A 330 -27.44 5.73 0.73
CA ARG A 330 -28.24 5.06 -0.30
C ARG A 330 -28.67 3.65 0.10
N LEU A 331 -27.77 2.84 0.69
CA LEU A 331 -28.15 1.51 1.18
C LEU A 331 -29.15 1.59 2.33
N ASN A 332 -29.03 2.58 3.22
CA ASN A 332 -30.01 2.80 4.27
C ASN A 332 -31.37 3.19 3.69
N GLU A 333 -31.41 4.05 2.66
CA GLU A 333 -32.66 4.40 1.98
C GLU A 333 -33.31 3.17 1.31
N GLN A 334 -32.53 2.35 0.60
CA GLN A 334 -33.02 1.10 0.00
C GLN A 334 -33.52 0.12 1.07
N THR A 335 -32.80 -0.04 2.17
CA THR A 335 -33.21 -0.90 3.29
C THR A 335 -34.51 -0.42 3.90
N ASN A 336 -34.65 0.90 4.13
CA ASN A 336 -35.89 1.51 4.63
C ASN A 336 -37.06 1.31 3.66
N ARG A 337 -36.84 1.44 2.34
CA ARG A 337 -37.87 1.17 1.32
C ARG A 337 -38.31 -0.30 1.33
N THR A 338 -37.37 -1.24 1.47
CA THR A 338 -37.66 -2.68 1.57
C THR A 338 -38.42 -3.01 2.84
N LEU A 339 -37.96 -2.53 4.00
CA LEU A 339 -38.63 -2.70 5.30
C LEU A 339 -40.04 -2.13 5.28
N PHE A 340 -40.22 -0.94 4.69
CA PHE A 340 -41.51 -0.32 4.53
C PHE A 340 -42.44 -1.18 3.67
N THR A 341 -41.96 -1.67 2.53
CA THR A 341 -42.72 -2.57 1.64
C THR A 341 -43.17 -3.84 2.38
N LEU A 342 -42.26 -4.49 3.10
CA LEU A 342 -42.57 -5.65 3.93
C LEU A 342 -43.61 -5.32 5.02
N THR A 343 -43.48 -4.16 5.66
CA THR A 343 -44.41 -3.71 6.70
C THR A 343 -45.81 -3.50 6.14
N ILE A 344 -45.94 -2.88 4.95
CA ILE A 344 -47.24 -2.67 4.30
C ILE A 344 -47.90 -4.01 3.96
N VAL A 345 -47.14 -4.91 3.35
CA VAL A 345 -47.65 -6.26 3.02
C VAL A 345 -48.14 -6.96 4.29
N THR A 346 -47.39 -6.85 5.39
CA THR A 346 -47.76 -7.43 6.69
C THR A 346 -49.02 -6.79 7.28
N VAL A 347 -49.11 -5.45 7.30
CA VAL A 347 -50.26 -4.71 7.83
C VAL A 347 -51.53 -4.99 7.02
N LEU A 348 -51.42 -5.15 5.69
CA LEU A 348 -52.55 -5.52 4.84
C LEU A 348 -52.96 -6.99 4.99
N ALA A 349 -52.04 -7.89 5.33
CA ALA A 349 -52.34 -9.31 5.57
C ALA A 349 -52.92 -9.58 6.95
N LEU A 350 -52.57 -8.75 7.96
CA LEU A 350 -52.98 -8.94 9.35
C LEU A 350 -54.51 -9.10 9.54
N PRO A 351 -55.40 -8.28 8.94
CA PRO A 351 -56.85 -8.41 9.11
C PRO A 351 -57.39 -9.72 8.54
N ILE A 352 -56.90 -10.13 7.37
CA ILE A 352 -57.29 -11.39 6.73
C ILE A 352 -56.88 -12.57 7.61
N ASN A 353 -55.65 -12.55 8.14
CA ASN A 353 -55.15 -13.61 9.02
C ASN A 353 -55.92 -13.70 10.34
N ILE A 354 -56.27 -12.56 10.96
CA ILE A 354 -57.06 -12.54 12.21
C ILE A 354 -58.45 -13.11 11.97
N ILE A 355 -59.12 -12.70 10.88
CA ILE A 355 -60.48 -13.15 10.58
C ILE A 355 -60.47 -14.64 10.23
N ALA A 356 -59.57 -15.09 9.35
CA ALA A 356 -59.42 -16.51 9.05
C ALA A 356 -59.11 -17.34 10.31
N GLY A 357 -58.25 -16.83 11.20
CA GLY A 357 -57.94 -17.45 12.48
C GLY A 357 -59.17 -17.58 13.38
N LEU A 358 -59.93 -16.50 13.59
CA LEU A 358 -61.10 -16.46 14.46
C LEU A 358 -62.18 -17.48 14.01
N PHE A 359 -62.47 -17.52 12.72
CA PHE A 359 -63.48 -18.41 12.14
C PHE A 359 -62.97 -19.84 11.92
N GLY A 360 -61.66 -20.06 11.89
CA GLY A 360 -61.06 -21.39 11.86
C GLY A 360 -60.99 -22.08 13.22
N MET A 361 -61.33 -21.39 14.31
CA MET A 361 -61.39 -21.99 15.65
C MET A 361 -62.67 -22.83 15.81
N ASN A 362 -62.52 -24.06 16.31
CA ASN A 362 -63.63 -24.96 16.62
C ASN A 362 -64.29 -24.58 17.96
N VAL A 363 -64.81 -23.36 18.07
CA VAL A 363 -65.55 -22.87 19.25
C VAL A 363 -67.03 -22.67 18.89
N GLY A 364 -67.93 -23.05 19.81
CA GLY A 364 -69.38 -22.91 19.59
C GLY A 364 -69.84 -21.44 19.59
N GLY A 365 -70.85 -21.12 18.77
CA GLY A 365 -71.44 -19.77 18.71
C GLY A 365 -70.81 -18.83 17.68
N ILE A 366 -70.28 -19.35 16.57
CA ILE A 366 -69.71 -18.54 15.49
C ILE A 366 -70.80 -17.62 14.89
N PRO A 367 -70.62 -16.28 14.94
CA PRO A 367 -71.60 -15.35 14.40
C PRO A 367 -71.73 -15.55 12.88
N LEU A 368 -72.97 -15.48 12.36
CA LEU A 368 -73.34 -15.70 10.95
C LEU A 368 -73.19 -17.14 10.40
N ALA A 369 -72.88 -18.14 11.22
CA ALA A 369 -72.73 -19.53 10.75
C ALA A 369 -74.02 -20.18 10.21
N GLU A 370 -75.19 -19.82 10.76
CA GLU A 370 -76.49 -20.36 10.36
C GLU A 370 -77.13 -19.62 9.17
N ASN A 371 -76.55 -18.50 8.73
CA ASN A 371 -77.09 -17.67 7.64
C ASN A 371 -76.50 -18.09 6.29
N LYS A 372 -77.36 -18.38 5.30
CA LYS A 372 -76.96 -18.74 3.93
C LYS A 372 -76.03 -17.71 3.25
N HIS A 373 -76.06 -16.45 3.68
CA HIS A 373 -75.23 -15.37 3.13
C HIS A 373 -74.06 -14.96 4.04
N GLY A 374 -73.85 -15.63 5.18
CA GLY A 374 -72.84 -15.29 6.19
C GLY A 374 -71.41 -15.21 5.65
N PHE A 375 -71.04 -16.18 4.81
CA PHE A 375 -69.73 -16.24 4.16
C PHE A 375 -69.47 -15.00 3.28
N TRP A 376 -70.40 -14.64 2.41
CA TRP A 376 -70.26 -13.50 1.50
C TRP A 376 -70.23 -12.16 2.24
N MET A 377 -71.00 -12.02 3.32
CA MET A 377 -70.95 -10.83 4.19
C MET A 377 -69.58 -10.67 4.86
N MET A 378 -68.96 -11.77 5.31
CA MET A 378 -67.62 -11.74 5.89
C MET A 378 -66.56 -11.35 4.86
N VAL A 379 -66.61 -11.93 3.65
CA VAL A 379 -65.70 -11.58 2.56
C VAL A 379 -65.80 -10.09 2.23
N LEU A 380 -67.02 -9.55 2.12
CA LEU A 380 -67.24 -8.13 1.87
C LEU A 380 -66.64 -7.24 2.99
N LEU A 381 -66.79 -7.65 4.24
CA LEU A 381 -66.24 -6.93 5.40
C LEU A 381 -64.70 -6.92 5.39
N VAL A 382 -64.07 -8.07 5.14
CA VAL A 382 -62.61 -8.19 5.07
C VAL A 382 -62.05 -7.36 3.92
N VAL A 383 -62.66 -7.47 2.74
CA VAL A 383 -62.23 -6.74 1.53
C VAL A 383 -62.41 -5.24 1.73
N SER A 384 -63.56 -4.79 2.25
CA SER A 384 -63.79 -3.36 2.51
C SER A 384 -62.80 -2.78 3.52
N PHE A 385 -62.53 -3.49 4.62
CA PHE A 385 -61.54 -3.08 5.62
C PHE A 385 -60.12 -3.03 5.02
N THR A 386 -59.73 -4.04 4.25
CA THR A 386 -58.41 -4.12 3.61
C THR A 386 -58.21 -2.98 2.60
N LEU A 387 -59.25 -2.70 1.79
CA LEU A 387 -59.23 -1.58 0.84
C LEU A 387 -59.16 -0.23 1.56
N LEU A 388 -59.89 -0.06 2.66
CA LEU A 388 -59.88 1.19 3.44
C LEU A 388 -58.52 1.43 4.09
N ALA A 389 -57.92 0.40 4.69
CA ALA A 389 -56.59 0.46 5.29
C ALA A 389 -55.50 0.73 4.23
N GLY A 390 -55.58 0.06 3.08
CA GLY A 390 -54.68 0.29 1.95
C GLY A 390 -54.79 1.69 1.38
N TRP A 391 -56.02 2.18 1.16
CA TRP A 391 -56.27 3.54 0.67
C TRP A 391 -55.78 4.59 1.65
N TRP A 392 -56.02 4.44 2.95
CA TRP A 392 -55.53 5.36 3.97
C TRP A 392 -54.00 5.40 4.04
N GLY A 393 -53.35 4.23 3.97
CA GLY A 393 -51.89 4.10 3.92
C GLY A 393 -51.25 4.70 2.66
N PHE A 394 -51.95 4.65 1.52
CA PHE A 394 -51.51 5.30 0.27
C PHE A 394 -51.77 6.81 0.27
N ARG A 395 -52.90 7.28 0.81
CA ARG A 395 -53.30 8.69 0.77
C ARG A 395 -52.42 9.59 1.66
N ARG A 396 -51.83 9.05 2.73
CA ARG A 396 -50.80 9.75 3.52
C ARG A 396 -49.48 9.99 2.78
N ARG A 397 -49.33 9.50 1.54
CA ARG A 397 -48.09 9.60 0.74
C ARG A 397 -48.09 10.64 -0.37
N MET A 398 -49.19 11.33 -0.67
CA MET A 398 -49.08 12.45 -1.63
C MET A 398 -48.35 13.59 -0.92
N PRO A 399 -47.10 13.93 -1.30
CA PRO A 399 -46.46 15.14 -0.81
C PRO A 399 -47.33 16.31 -1.27
N ARG A 400 -47.62 17.24 -0.37
CA ARG A 400 -48.08 18.57 -0.78
C ARG A 400 -46.93 19.36 -1.34
#